data_AF-A0A9P6D5V0-F1
#
_entry.id   AF-A0A9P6D5V0-F1
#
_cell.length_a   1.000
_cell.length_b   1.000
_cell.length_c   1.000
_cell.angle_alpha   90.00
_cell.angle_beta   90.00
_cell.angle_gamma   90.00
#
_symmetry.space_group_name_H-M   'P 1'
#
loop_
_entity.id
_entity.type
_entity.pdbx_description
1 polymer ?
#
loop_
_entity_poly.entity_id
_entity_poly.type
_entity_poly.pdbx_seq_one_letter_code
_entity_poly.pdbx_strand_id
1 'polypeptide(L)'
;MMSNEQSSISKIGGTIPEEINHASVAAKEAVLSGGWYYPLYGVVYFISHPSLYRSVAPLMLKSALASLGITIGMFTFTFLPQVAFCALFSGPLAFVAAFALVLSESSAIILLVAKAFLLGPTQDRLFDAVMVQQGHADVVQRGREVKSSNGVKTLGKSITRPLGRFSKARIIRYIISLPLNALPFIGTALFLLYNGNKAGPGFHARYFQLKGWTASQKQQFIQREQNAYTAFGAVSLALGLIPFAGLAFGFTSMVGAALWASSMERQSGTSVDFANIKPIDERSEMRVNI
;
A
#
# COMPACT_ATOMS: atom_id res chain seq x y z
N MET A 1 -28.58 14.14 36.32
CA MET A 1 -27.92 14.24 35.00
C MET A 1 -26.39 14.25 35.06
N MET A 2 -25.74 14.52 36.22
CA MET A 2 -24.27 14.57 36.35
C MET A 2 -23.53 13.22 36.45
N SER A 3 -24.24 12.09 36.60
CA SER A 3 -23.62 10.76 36.77
C SER A 3 -23.22 10.10 35.43
N ASN A 4 -23.79 10.52 34.30
CA ASN A 4 -23.54 9.89 32.99
C ASN A 4 -22.31 10.46 32.26
N GLU A 5 -21.93 11.72 32.56
CA GLU A 5 -20.72 12.36 32.00
C GLU A 5 -19.45 11.85 32.68
N GLN A 6 -19.45 11.67 34.01
CA GLN A 6 -18.29 11.12 34.74
C GLN A 6 -17.97 9.67 34.33
N SER A 7 -18.98 8.86 34.01
CA SER A 7 -18.80 7.49 33.47
C SER A 7 -18.15 7.47 32.09
N SER A 8 -18.43 8.49 31.26
CA SER A 8 -17.82 8.61 29.93
C SER A 8 -16.38 9.11 30.01
N ILE A 9 -16.08 10.03 30.93
CA ILE A 9 -14.72 10.56 31.14
C ILE A 9 -13.79 9.52 31.79
N SER A 10 -14.28 8.69 32.72
CA SER A 10 -13.49 7.61 33.32
C SER A 10 -13.21 6.44 32.35
N LYS A 11 -14.14 6.14 31.43
CA LYS A 11 -13.91 5.17 30.34
C LYS A 11 -12.86 5.65 29.33
N ILE A 12 -12.72 6.96 29.13
CA ILE A 12 -11.74 7.55 28.21
C ILE A 12 -10.35 7.63 28.87
N GLY A 13 -10.28 7.87 30.18
CA GLY A 13 -9.01 7.82 30.93
C GLY A 13 -8.40 6.42 31.07
N GLY A 14 -9.25 5.38 31.09
CA GLY A 14 -8.82 3.97 31.18
C GLY A 14 -8.41 3.33 29.85
N THR A 15 -8.74 3.92 28.70
CA THR A 15 -8.47 3.33 27.37
C THR A 15 -7.12 3.75 26.78
N ILE A 16 -6.56 4.88 27.20
CA ILE A 16 -5.26 5.37 26.71
C ILE A 16 -4.10 4.43 27.11
N PRO A 17 -4.01 3.92 28.36
CA PRO A 17 -2.96 2.97 28.74
C PRO A 17 -3.08 1.62 28.03
N GLU A 18 -4.31 1.13 27.81
CA GLU A 18 -4.55 -0.11 27.09
C GLU A 18 -4.15 0.01 25.62
N GLU A 19 -4.55 1.08 24.92
CA GLU A 19 -4.16 1.30 23.52
C GLU A 19 -2.64 1.45 23.35
N ILE A 20 -1.95 2.10 24.29
CA ILE A 20 -0.48 2.22 24.29
C ILE A 20 0.19 0.86 24.53
N ASN A 21 -0.33 0.03 25.44
CA ASN A 21 0.20 -1.30 25.70
C ASN A 21 0.00 -2.24 24.51
N HIS A 22 -1.19 -2.25 23.91
CA HIS A 22 -1.46 -3.04 22.70
C HIS A 22 -0.58 -2.61 21.53
N ALA A 23 -0.38 -1.31 21.35
CA ALA A 23 0.53 -0.79 20.34
C ALA A 23 1.98 -1.16 20.59
N SER A 24 2.42 -1.14 21.85
CA SER A 24 3.78 -1.52 22.23
C SER A 24 4.04 -3.00 21.98
N VAL A 25 3.06 -3.87 22.26
CA VAL A 25 3.13 -5.31 21.94
C VAL A 25 3.15 -5.51 20.42
N ALA A 26 2.23 -4.90 19.68
CA ALA A 26 2.19 -4.98 18.22
C ALA A 26 3.48 -4.46 17.56
N ALA A 27 4.07 -3.38 18.10
CA ALA A 27 5.35 -2.85 17.64
C ALA A 27 6.50 -3.83 17.88
N LYS A 28 6.58 -4.43 19.08
CA LYS A 28 7.58 -5.46 19.39
C LYS A 28 7.44 -6.66 18.46
N GLU A 29 6.24 -7.18 18.28
CA GLU A 29 5.98 -8.32 17.39
C GLU A 29 6.27 -7.99 15.93
N ALA A 30 5.93 -6.78 15.46
CA ALA A 30 6.28 -6.31 14.12
C ALA A 30 7.80 -6.22 13.93
N VAL A 31 8.54 -5.71 14.92
CA VAL A 31 10.02 -5.67 14.83
C VAL A 31 10.61 -7.08 14.83
N LEU A 32 10.12 -7.97 15.69
CA LEU A 32 10.58 -9.35 15.80
C LEU A 32 10.28 -10.18 14.54
N SER A 33 9.24 -9.84 13.79
CA SER A 33 8.88 -10.54 12.54
C SER A 33 9.92 -10.42 11.43
N GLY A 34 10.85 -9.45 11.52
CA GLY A 34 11.85 -9.19 10.48
C GLY A 34 11.32 -8.56 9.17
N GLY A 35 10.00 -8.40 9.02
CA GLY A 35 9.38 -7.85 7.81
C GLY A 35 9.80 -6.40 7.49
N TRP A 36 10.19 -5.63 8.52
CA TRP A 36 10.66 -4.25 8.42
C TRP A 36 11.97 -4.08 7.63
N TYR A 37 12.77 -5.14 7.51
CA TYR A 37 14.06 -5.11 6.82
C TYR A 37 13.90 -4.96 5.30
N TYR A 38 12.92 -5.65 4.71
CA TYR A 38 12.80 -5.76 3.25
C TYR A 38 12.52 -4.44 2.52
N PRO A 39 11.68 -3.51 3.01
CA PRO A 39 11.50 -2.21 2.37
C PRO A 39 12.82 -1.42 2.28
N LEU A 40 13.65 -1.46 3.32
CA LEU A 40 14.97 -0.81 3.34
C LEU A 40 15.95 -1.53 2.42
N TYR A 41 15.97 -2.86 2.46
CA TYR A 41 16.79 -3.66 1.57
C TYR A 41 16.43 -3.43 0.10
N GLY A 42 15.14 -3.24 -0.20
CA GLY A 42 14.65 -2.88 -1.54
C GLY A 42 15.23 -1.57 -2.07
N VAL A 43 15.45 -0.56 -1.21
CA VAL A 43 16.12 0.70 -1.60
C VAL A 43 17.56 0.43 -2.01
N VAL A 44 18.31 -0.26 -1.15
CA VAL A 44 19.73 -0.59 -1.41
C VAL A 44 19.86 -1.44 -2.67
N TYR A 45 19.01 -2.45 -2.82
CA TYR A 45 18.99 -3.34 -3.97
C TYR A 45 18.66 -2.59 -5.27
N PHE A 46 17.67 -1.70 -5.25
CA PHE A 46 17.28 -0.91 -6.42
C PHE A 46 18.40 0.03 -6.89
N ILE A 47 19.12 0.66 -5.96
CA ILE A 47 20.28 1.52 -6.27
C ILE A 47 21.44 0.68 -6.83
N SER A 48 21.67 -0.52 -6.26
CA SER A 48 22.79 -1.38 -6.62
C SER A 48 22.61 -2.13 -7.95
N HIS A 49 21.39 -2.16 -8.52
CA HIS A 49 21.08 -2.92 -9.75
C HIS A 49 20.60 -2.01 -10.89
N PRO A 50 21.51 -1.54 -11.76
CA PRO A 50 21.19 -0.66 -12.89
C PRO A 50 20.10 -1.12 -13.84
N SER A 51 19.96 -2.43 -14.01
CA SER A 51 18.94 -3.02 -14.86
C SER A 51 17.51 -2.69 -14.39
N LEU A 52 17.28 -2.50 -13.09
CA LEU A 52 15.96 -2.21 -12.54
C LEU A 52 15.50 -0.79 -12.89
N TYR A 53 16.35 0.22 -12.65
CA TYR A 53 15.97 1.59 -12.99
C TYR A 53 15.88 1.79 -14.51
N ARG A 54 16.67 1.06 -15.32
CA ARG A 54 16.57 1.09 -16.78
C ARG A 54 15.24 0.52 -17.28
N SER A 55 14.69 -0.47 -16.58
CA SER A 55 13.38 -1.07 -16.89
C SER A 55 12.22 -0.10 -16.63
N VAL A 56 12.33 0.76 -15.61
CA VAL A 56 11.30 1.78 -15.30
C VAL A 56 11.52 3.13 -15.96
N ALA A 57 12.73 3.43 -16.44
CA ALA A 57 13.07 4.66 -17.15
C ALA A 57 12.11 5.05 -18.29
N PRO A 58 11.71 4.15 -19.22
CA PRO A 58 10.78 4.53 -20.29
C PRO A 58 9.38 4.87 -19.76
N LEU A 59 8.97 4.30 -18.63
CA LEU A 59 7.74 4.69 -17.97
C LEU A 59 7.89 6.04 -17.26
N MET A 60 9.01 6.28 -16.57
CA MET A 60 9.30 7.58 -15.94
C MET A 60 9.20 8.71 -16.96
N LEU A 61 9.75 8.48 -18.16
CA LEU A 61 9.65 9.42 -19.26
C LEU A 61 8.19 9.64 -19.70
N LYS A 62 7.42 8.55 -19.88
CA LYS A 62 5.99 8.65 -20.21
C LYS A 62 5.18 9.37 -19.13
N SER A 63 5.47 9.12 -17.85
CA SER A 63 4.82 9.82 -16.73
C SER A 63 5.18 11.31 -16.69
N ALA A 64 6.44 11.65 -17.00
CA ALA A 64 6.89 13.04 -17.04
C ALA A 64 6.27 13.81 -18.22
N LEU A 65 6.15 13.17 -19.38
CA LEU A 65 5.46 13.77 -20.53
C LEU A 65 3.96 13.93 -20.26
N ALA A 66 3.32 12.92 -19.65
CA ALA A 66 1.93 13.01 -19.25
C ALA A 66 1.70 14.12 -18.20
N SER A 67 2.59 14.23 -17.20
CA SER A 67 2.46 15.28 -16.19
C SER A 67 2.68 16.68 -16.76
N LEU A 68 3.63 16.83 -17.68
CA LEU A 68 3.83 18.08 -18.40
C LEU A 68 2.58 18.45 -19.22
N GLY A 69 2.02 17.50 -19.96
CA GLY A 69 0.80 17.70 -20.74
C GLY A 69 -0.40 18.10 -19.87
N ILE A 70 -0.59 17.44 -18.72
CA ILE A 70 -1.66 17.78 -17.76
C ILE A 70 -1.47 19.19 -17.22
N THR A 71 -0.26 19.54 -16.78
CA THR A 71 0.03 20.87 -16.23
C THR A 71 -0.18 21.96 -17.28
N ILE A 72 0.33 21.77 -18.52
CA ILE A 72 0.12 22.73 -19.61
C ILE A 72 -1.37 22.89 -19.92
N GLY A 73 -2.11 21.78 -20.00
CA GLY A 73 -3.55 21.80 -20.23
C GLY A 73 -4.30 22.57 -19.13
N MET A 74 -4.00 22.28 -17.86
CA MET A 74 -4.58 23.00 -16.73
C MET A 74 -4.28 24.49 -16.78
N PHE A 75 -3.02 24.89 -16.98
CA PHE A 75 -2.68 26.31 -17.12
C PHE A 75 -3.36 26.98 -18.32
N THR A 76 -3.54 26.26 -19.43
CA THR A 76 -4.17 26.82 -20.63
C THR A 76 -5.67 27.05 -20.42
N PHE A 77 -6.38 26.09 -19.82
CA PHE A 77 -7.84 26.11 -19.75
C PHE A 77 -8.40 26.66 -18.44
N THR A 78 -7.70 26.52 -17.30
CA THR A 78 -8.24 26.86 -15.98
C THR A 78 -7.63 28.11 -15.37
N PHE A 79 -6.41 28.51 -15.76
CA PHE A 79 -5.69 29.62 -15.12
C PHE A 79 -6.45 30.95 -15.22
N LEU A 80 -6.84 31.39 -16.42
CA LEU A 80 -7.56 32.66 -16.59
C LEU A 80 -8.92 32.67 -15.87
N PRO A 81 -9.77 31.63 -15.99
CA PRO A 81 -10.99 31.53 -15.19
C PRO A 81 -10.73 31.60 -13.68
N GLN A 82 -9.68 30.94 -13.18
CA GLN A 82 -9.33 30.96 -11.75
C GLN A 82 -8.81 32.32 -11.30
N VAL A 83 -8.00 33.00 -12.11
CA VAL A 83 -7.56 34.38 -11.84
C VAL A 83 -8.78 35.30 -11.73
N ALA A 84 -9.73 35.19 -12.67
CA ALA A 84 -10.95 36.00 -12.64
C ALA A 84 -11.77 35.75 -11.37
N PHE A 85 -11.90 34.49 -10.95
CA PHE A 85 -12.58 34.13 -9.71
C PHE A 85 -11.83 34.64 -8.47
N CYS A 86 -10.52 34.43 -8.39
CA CYS A 86 -9.69 34.89 -7.27
C CYS A 86 -9.62 36.42 -7.17
N ALA A 87 -9.71 37.13 -8.29
CA ALA A 87 -9.72 38.59 -8.34
C ALA A 87 -10.90 39.20 -7.57
N LEU A 88 -12.01 38.47 -7.44
CA LEU A 88 -13.18 38.88 -6.66
C LEU A 88 -12.87 39.05 -5.16
N PHE A 89 -11.87 38.34 -4.64
CA PHE A 89 -11.55 38.31 -3.21
C PHE A 89 -10.18 38.90 -2.89
N SER A 90 -9.20 38.73 -3.79
CA SER A 90 -7.78 38.99 -3.50
C SER A 90 -7.15 40.08 -4.36
N GLY A 91 -7.92 40.68 -5.29
CA GLY A 91 -7.45 41.77 -6.14
C GLY A 91 -6.16 41.41 -6.90
N PRO A 92 -5.10 42.25 -6.88
CA PRO A 92 -3.85 41.98 -7.61
C PRO A 92 -3.13 40.67 -7.23
N LEU A 93 -3.34 40.15 -6.02
CA LEU A 93 -2.74 38.89 -5.56
C LEU A 93 -3.42 37.64 -6.16
N ALA A 94 -4.50 37.82 -6.93
CA ALA A 94 -5.25 36.73 -7.57
C ALA A 94 -4.38 35.85 -8.48
N PHE A 95 -3.36 36.42 -9.14
CA PHE A 95 -2.44 35.65 -9.98
C PHE A 95 -1.65 34.62 -9.17
N VAL A 96 -1.14 35.00 -7.99
CA VAL A 96 -0.37 34.11 -7.12
C VAL A 96 -1.27 33.00 -6.55
N ALA A 97 -2.47 33.38 -6.10
CA ALA A 97 -3.45 32.43 -5.57
C ALA A 97 -3.90 31.42 -6.65
N ALA A 98 -4.27 31.90 -7.84
CA ALA A 98 -4.66 31.04 -8.95
C ALA A 98 -3.51 30.13 -9.40
N PHE A 99 -2.27 30.64 -9.44
CA PHE A 99 -1.10 29.82 -9.77
C PHE A 99 -0.92 28.64 -8.81
N ALA A 100 -1.03 28.89 -7.50
CA ALA A 100 -0.96 27.84 -6.49
C ALA A 100 -2.12 26.83 -6.60
N LEU A 101 -3.34 27.29 -6.92
CA LEU A 101 -4.50 26.43 -7.13
C LEU A 101 -4.32 25.53 -8.37
N VAL A 102 -3.96 26.10 -9.52
CA VAL A 102 -3.70 25.33 -10.75
C VAL A 102 -2.64 24.25 -10.50
N LEU A 103 -1.55 24.59 -9.80
CA LEU A 103 -0.50 23.62 -9.47
C LEU A 103 -1.00 22.49 -8.56
N SER A 104 -1.79 22.82 -7.54
CA SER A 104 -2.36 21.83 -6.61
C SER A 104 -3.33 20.88 -7.32
N GLU A 105 -4.22 21.42 -8.16
CA GLU A 105 -5.17 20.64 -8.96
C GLU A 105 -4.45 19.79 -10.00
N SER A 106 -3.45 20.34 -10.69
CA SER A 106 -2.61 19.60 -11.63
C SER A 106 -1.92 18.42 -10.93
N SER A 107 -1.33 18.65 -9.75
CA SER A 107 -0.71 17.60 -8.94
C SER A 107 -1.70 16.50 -8.57
N ALA A 108 -2.93 16.86 -8.18
CA ALA A 108 -3.97 15.89 -7.86
C ALA A 108 -4.36 15.04 -9.08
N ILE A 109 -4.51 15.66 -10.26
CA ILE A 109 -4.82 14.96 -11.52
C ILE A 109 -3.65 14.05 -11.92
N ILE A 110 -2.42 14.54 -11.86
CA ILE A 110 -1.20 13.76 -12.16
C ILE A 110 -1.14 12.53 -11.28
N LEU A 111 -1.36 12.69 -9.96
CA LEU A 111 -1.35 11.57 -9.02
C LEU A 111 -2.45 10.56 -9.32
N LEU A 112 -3.65 11.02 -9.70
CA LEU A 112 -4.76 10.17 -10.09
C LEU A 112 -4.43 9.36 -11.35
N VAL A 113 -3.93 10.02 -12.39
CA VAL A 113 -3.53 9.39 -13.66
C VAL A 113 -2.39 8.39 -13.44
N ALA A 114 -1.37 8.77 -12.67
CA ALA A 114 -0.24 7.89 -12.36
C ALA A 114 -0.68 6.63 -11.61
N LYS A 115 -1.54 6.78 -10.59
CA LYS A 115 -2.09 5.64 -9.85
C LYS A 115 -2.99 4.75 -10.70
N ALA A 116 -3.82 5.34 -11.57
CA ALA A 116 -4.77 4.60 -12.39
C ALA A 116 -4.09 3.79 -13.50
N PHE A 117 -3.06 4.35 -14.15
CA PHE A 117 -2.55 3.78 -15.40
C PHE A 117 -1.10 3.31 -15.34
N LEU A 118 -0.25 3.93 -14.50
CA LEU A 118 1.19 3.75 -14.60
C LEU A 118 1.76 2.89 -13.45
N LEU A 119 1.25 3.08 -12.24
CA LEU A 119 1.87 2.53 -11.04
C LEU A 119 1.74 1.00 -10.97
N GLY A 120 0.53 0.47 -11.12
CA GLY A 120 0.25 -0.97 -10.99
C GLY A 120 1.05 -1.84 -11.97
N PRO A 121 0.94 -1.65 -13.30
CA PRO A 121 1.68 -2.44 -14.27
C PRO A 121 3.21 -2.37 -14.10
N THR A 122 3.71 -1.25 -13.58
CA THR A 122 5.14 -1.03 -13.35
C THR A 122 5.62 -1.74 -12.10
N GLN A 123 4.85 -1.69 -11.02
CA GLN A 123 5.11 -2.45 -9.81
C GLN A 123 5.13 -3.96 -10.11
N ASP A 124 4.19 -4.46 -10.91
CA ASP A 124 4.18 -5.86 -11.36
C ASP A 124 5.45 -6.22 -12.16
N ARG A 125 5.87 -5.34 -13.09
CA ARG A 125 7.10 -5.55 -13.89
C ARG A 125 8.37 -5.54 -13.04
N LEU A 126 8.46 -4.61 -12.08
CA LEU A 126 9.58 -4.56 -11.14
C LEU A 126 9.63 -5.83 -10.29
N PHE A 127 8.48 -6.26 -9.78
CA PHE A 127 8.37 -7.47 -8.99
C PHE A 127 8.83 -8.71 -9.78
N ASP A 128 8.30 -8.88 -10.99
CA ASP A 128 8.68 -9.97 -11.89
C ASP A 128 10.18 -9.94 -12.22
N ALA A 129 10.73 -8.75 -12.51
CA ALA A 129 12.15 -8.59 -12.83
C ALA A 129 13.05 -9.00 -11.66
N VAL A 130 12.71 -8.61 -10.44
CA VAL A 130 13.46 -9.00 -9.23
C VAL A 130 13.34 -10.50 -8.98
N MET A 131 12.15 -11.09 -9.13
CA MET A 131 11.97 -12.54 -8.98
C MET A 131 12.82 -13.33 -9.98
N VAL A 132 12.90 -12.88 -11.24
CA VAL A 132 13.78 -13.49 -12.26
C VAL A 132 15.25 -13.34 -11.88
N GLN A 133 15.68 -12.16 -11.43
CA GLN A 133 17.06 -11.94 -10.98
C GLN A 133 17.45 -12.80 -9.78
N GLN A 134 16.49 -13.12 -8.91
CA GLN A 134 16.73 -13.96 -7.73
C GLN A 134 16.65 -15.47 -8.02
N GLY A 135 16.43 -15.86 -9.28
CA GLY A 135 16.43 -17.26 -9.72
C GLY A 135 15.04 -17.92 -9.80
N HIS A 136 13.96 -17.16 -9.64
CA HIS A 136 12.57 -17.68 -9.64
C HIS A 136 11.84 -17.43 -10.96
N ALA A 137 12.55 -17.61 -12.09
CA ALA A 137 11.99 -17.36 -13.42
C ALA A 137 10.83 -18.31 -13.76
N ASP A 138 10.87 -19.54 -13.25
CA ASP A 138 9.84 -20.57 -13.40
C ASP A 138 8.51 -20.16 -12.73
N VAL A 139 8.57 -19.56 -11.53
CA VAL A 139 7.39 -19.05 -10.79
C VAL A 139 6.74 -17.92 -11.58
N VAL A 140 7.55 -17.02 -12.14
CA VAL A 140 7.06 -15.91 -12.96
C VAL A 140 6.44 -16.40 -14.27
N GLN A 141 7.06 -17.38 -14.95
CA GLN A 141 6.54 -17.95 -16.19
C GLN A 141 5.20 -18.66 -15.97
N ARG A 142 5.14 -19.59 -15.00
CA ARG A 142 3.89 -20.30 -14.64
C ARG A 142 2.77 -19.32 -14.30
N GLY A 143 3.05 -18.32 -13.48
CA GLY A 143 2.08 -17.30 -13.09
C GLY A 143 1.57 -16.44 -14.25
N ARG A 144 2.40 -16.20 -15.27
CA ARG A 144 1.98 -15.47 -16.49
C ARG A 144 1.11 -16.31 -17.41
N GLU A 145 1.41 -17.59 -17.58
CA GLU A 145 0.59 -18.52 -18.38
C GLU A 145 -0.83 -18.68 -17.81
N VAL A 146 -0.94 -18.83 -16.48
CA VAL A 146 -2.24 -18.88 -15.77
C VAL A 146 -3.07 -17.62 -16.01
N LYS A 147 -2.44 -16.44 -16.14
CA LYS A 147 -3.15 -15.18 -16.47
C LYS A 147 -3.60 -15.12 -17.93
N SER A 148 -2.82 -15.68 -18.85
CA SER A 148 -3.14 -15.68 -20.29
C SER A 148 -4.39 -16.50 -20.63
N SER A 149 -4.73 -17.50 -19.80
CA SER A 149 -5.95 -18.30 -19.94
C SER A 149 -7.25 -17.55 -19.56
N ASN A 150 -7.15 -16.45 -18.81
CA ASN A 150 -8.33 -15.67 -18.35
C ASN A 150 -8.55 -14.44 -19.24
N GLY A 151 -8.71 -14.69 -20.54
CA GLY A 151 -9.13 -13.69 -21.51
C GLY A 151 -10.49 -13.06 -21.14
N VAL A 152 -10.50 -11.73 -21.09
CA VAL A 152 -11.69 -10.86 -21.11
C VAL A 152 -12.68 -11.02 -19.94
N LYS A 153 -12.62 -10.08 -18.98
CA LYS A 153 -13.76 -9.37 -18.35
C LYS A 153 -13.30 -8.70 -17.06
N THR A 154 -13.31 -7.37 -17.03
CA THR A 154 -13.71 -6.54 -15.86
C THR A 154 -13.59 -5.05 -16.18
N LEU A 155 -14.32 -4.59 -17.20
CA LEU A 155 -14.99 -3.28 -17.09
C LEU A 155 -16.28 -3.56 -16.31
N GLY A 156 -16.27 -3.28 -15.01
CA GLY A 156 -17.37 -3.66 -14.14
C GLY A 156 -17.36 -2.95 -12.80
N LYS A 157 -17.99 -1.78 -12.79
CA LYS A 157 -18.65 -1.11 -11.65
C LYS A 157 -17.83 -0.88 -10.37
N SER A 158 -17.41 0.37 -10.21
CA SER A 158 -17.51 1.03 -8.89
C SER A 158 -18.10 2.43 -9.06
N ILE A 159 -19.40 2.49 -9.34
CA ILE A 159 -20.23 3.63 -8.93
C ILE A 159 -20.82 3.24 -7.58
N THR A 160 -20.09 3.54 -6.51
CA THR A 160 -20.62 3.46 -5.15
C THR A 160 -20.38 4.79 -4.42
N ARG A 161 -21.41 5.65 -4.54
CA ARG A 161 -21.86 6.67 -3.56
C ARG A 161 -20.78 7.56 -2.92
N PRO A 162 -20.45 8.71 -3.52
CA PRO A 162 -19.49 9.67 -2.96
C PRO A 162 -19.96 10.43 -1.71
N LEU A 163 -21.23 10.34 -1.29
CA LEU A 163 -21.84 11.26 -0.32
C LEU A 163 -22.40 10.63 0.97
N GLY A 164 -21.94 9.43 1.36
CA GLY A 164 -22.26 8.85 2.68
C GLY A 164 -21.36 9.33 3.84
N ARG A 165 -20.56 10.38 3.64
CA ARG A 165 -19.36 10.66 4.46
C ARG A 165 -19.52 11.63 5.63
N PHE A 166 -20.73 12.03 6.04
CA PHE A 166 -20.89 12.88 7.23
C PHE A 166 -21.70 12.18 8.33
N SER A 167 -21.00 11.37 9.13
CA SER A 167 -21.55 10.89 10.41
C SER A 167 -21.07 11.84 11.53
N LYS A 168 -22.00 12.34 12.35
CA LYS A 168 -21.71 13.21 13.51
C LYS A 168 -20.70 12.57 14.48
N ALA A 169 -20.68 11.25 14.54
CA ALA A 169 -19.69 10.48 15.29
C ALA A 169 -18.24 10.69 14.83
N ARG A 170 -18.01 11.02 13.55
CA ARG A 170 -16.66 11.26 12.99
C ARG A 170 -16.15 12.66 13.36
N ILE A 171 -17.02 13.64 13.50
CA ILE A 171 -16.69 15.00 13.95
C ILE A 171 -16.36 14.99 15.44
N ILE A 172 -17.14 14.26 16.24
CA ILE A 172 -16.85 14.08 17.67
C ILE A 172 -15.54 13.31 17.87
N ARG A 173 -15.29 12.25 17.08
CA ARG A 173 -13.96 11.58 17.05
C ARG A 173 -12.84 12.52 16.65
N TYR A 174 -13.09 13.41 15.69
CA TYR A 174 -12.11 14.39 15.23
C TYR A 174 -11.77 15.42 16.32
N ILE A 175 -12.78 15.92 17.03
CA ILE A 175 -12.62 16.84 18.17
C ILE A 175 -11.93 16.15 19.35
N ILE A 176 -12.25 14.89 19.64
CA ILE A 176 -11.54 14.08 20.66
C ILE A 176 -10.12 13.72 20.21
N SER A 177 -9.84 13.65 18.90
CA SER A 177 -8.50 13.42 18.35
C SER A 177 -7.63 14.68 18.23
N LEU A 178 -8.19 15.88 18.45
CA LEU A 178 -7.42 17.13 18.41
C LEU A 178 -6.29 17.16 19.46
N PRO A 179 -6.50 16.73 20.71
CA PRO A 179 -5.43 16.55 21.69
C PRO A 179 -4.43 15.43 21.33
N LEU A 180 -4.80 14.47 20.46
CA LEU A 180 -3.89 13.41 19.98
C LEU A 180 -2.86 13.92 18.96
N ASN A 181 -3.05 15.11 18.37
CA ASN A 181 -2.02 15.78 17.56
C ASN A 181 -0.88 16.37 18.41
N ALA A 182 -0.95 16.29 19.74
CA ALA A 182 0.03 16.91 20.65
C ALA A 182 1.29 16.07 20.90
N LEU A 183 1.34 14.80 20.46
CA LEU A 183 2.52 13.95 20.59
C LEU A 183 3.08 13.61 19.20
N PRO A 184 3.97 14.44 18.64
CA PRO A 184 4.80 14.01 17.52
C PRO A 184 5.48 12.68 17.90
N PHE A 185 5.71 11.83 16.90
CA PHE A 185 6.31 10.49 17.03
C PHE A 185 5.36 9.36 17.46
N ILE A 186 4.63 9.46 18.58
CA ILE A 186 3.76 8.36 19.06
C ILE A 186 2.52 8.18 18.17
N GLY A 187 1.82 9.28 17.85
CA GLY A 187 0.67 9.24 16.95
C GLY A 187 1.05 8.76 15.55
N THR A 188 2.23 9.17 15.06
CA THR A 188 2.78 8.72 13.78
C THR A 188 3.11 7.23 13.80
N ALA A 189 3.71 6.72 14.87
CA ALA A 189 4.01 5.28 15.00
C ALA A 189 2.73 4.43 15.00
N LEU A 190 1.72 4.83 15.77
CA LEU A 190 0.40 4.17 15.77
C LEU A 190 -0.25 4.19 14.38
N PHE A 191 -0.22 5.35 13.72
CA PHE A 191 -0.73 5.51 12.37
C PHE A 191 -0.03 4.56 11.39
N LEU A 192 1.30 4.48 11.46
CA LEU A 192 2.10 3.63 10.57
C LEU A 192 1.84 2.15 10.82
N LEU A 193 1.74 1.71 12.07
CA LEU A 193 1.42 0.31 12.40
C LEU A 193 0.01 -0.07 11.96
N TYR A 194 -0.99 0.76 12.29
CA TYR A 194 -2.38 0.49 11.94
C TYR A 194 -2.60 0.45 10.42
N ASN A 195 -2.07 1.43 9.69
CA ASN A 195 -2.17 1.45 8.24
C ASN A 195 -1.22 0.43 7.60
N GLY A 196 -0.11 0.11 8.24
CA GLY A 196 0.86 -0.89 7.80
C GLY A 196 0.24 -2.28 7.72
N ASN A 197 -0.54 -2.68 8.73
CA ASN A 197 -1.29 -3.96 8.72
C ASN A 197 -2.23 -4.08 7.51
N LYS A 198 -2.86 -2.96 7.11
CA LYS A 198 -3.77 -2.93 5.94
C LYS A 198 -3.04 -2.86 4.61
N ALA A 199 -1.95 -2.09 4.54
CA ALA A 199 -1.23 -1.82 3.30
C ALA A 199 -0.23 -2.93 2.96
N GLY A 200 0.40 -3.54 3.96
CA GLY A 200 1.45 -4.56 3.84
C GLY A 200 1.08 -5.71 2.89
N PRO A 201 -0.06 -6.39 3.09
CA PRO A 201 -0.48 -7.51 2.23
C PRO A 201 -0.63 -7.12 0.76
N GLY A 202 -0.94 -5.85 0.46
CA GLY A 202 -1.07 -5.34 -0.90
C GLY A 202 0.23 -5.45 -1.71
N PHE A 203 1.40 -5.35 -1.07
CA PHE A 203 2.70 -5.47 -1.74
C PHE A 203 3.01 -6.90 -2.20
N HIS A 204 2.33 -7.93 -1.68
CA HIS A 204 2.43 -9.30 -2.17
C HIS A 204 1.27 -9.72 -3.08
N ALA A 205 0.41 -8.79 -3.51
CA ALA A 205 -0.66 -9.09 -4.44
C ALA A 205 -0.15 -9.79 -5.72
N ARG A 206 1.00 -9.32 -6.26
CA ARG A 206 1.66 -9.93 -7.42
C ARG A 206 2.22 -11.31 -7.12
N TYR A 207 2.85 -11.51 -5.96
CA TYR A 207 3.33 -12.82 -5.51
C TYR A 207 2.20 -13.85 -5.45
N PHE A 208 1.10 -13.51 -4.79
CA PHE A 208 -0.06 -14.39 -4.68
C PHE A 208 -0.71 -14.68 -6.03
N GLN A 209 -0.64 -13.73 -6.96
CA GLN A 209 -1.08 -13.95 -8.34
C GLN A 209 -0.16 -14.95 -9.05
N LEU A 210 1.16 -14.81 -8.93
CA LEU A 210 2.12 -15.73 -9.54
C LEU A 210 1.98 -17.16 -9.01
N LYS A 211 1.65 -17.31 -7.73
CA LYS A 211 1.38 -18.62 -7.11
C LYS A 211 0.00 -19.21 -7.44
N GLY A 212 -0.87 -18.46 -8.11
CA GLY A 212 -2.23 -18.90 -8.41
C GLY A 212 -3.10 -19.14 -7.17
N TRP A 213 -2.79 -18.50 -6.03
CA TRP A 213 -3.52 -18.74 -4.78
C TRP A 213 -4.97 -18.27 -4.87
N THR A 214 -5.86 -19.06 -4.26
CA THR A 214 -7.27 -18.69 -4.05
C THR A 214 -7.42 -17.62 -2.95
N ALA A 215 -8.58 -16.97 -2.86
CA ALA A 215 -8.84 -15.97 -1.83
C ALA A 215 -8.64 -16.52 -0.40
N SER A 216 -9.07 -17.76 -0.15
CA SER A 216 -8.92 -18.42 1.15
C SER A 216 -7.47 -18.70 1.51
N GLN A 217 -6.67 -19.19 0.55
CA GLN A 217 -5.22 -19.43 0.75
C GLN A 217 -4.47 -18.12 1.03
N LYS A 218 -4.77 -17.06 0.26
CA LYS A 218 -4.19 -15.73 0.52
C LYS A 218 -4.51 -15.26 1.94
N GLN A 219 -5.77 -15.38 2.35
CA GLN A 219 -6.23 -14.90 3.65
C GLN A 219 -5.57 -15.67 4.80
N GLN A 220 -5.45 -17.00 4.70
CA GLN A 220 -4.75 -17.82 5.70
C GLN A 220 -3.26 -17.45 5.78
N PHE A 221 -2.61 -17.26 4.65
CA PHE A 221 -1.20 -16.85 4.61
C PHE A 221 -0.99 -15.46 5.23
N ILE A 222 -1.84 -14.48 4.88
CA ILE A 222 -1.76 -13.12 5.42
C ILE A 222 -1.97 -13.11 6.94
N GLN A 223 -2.89 -13.92 7.46
CA GLN A 223 -3.10 -14.04 8.90
C GLN A 223 -1.87 -14.63 9.62
N ARG A 224 -1.26 -15.67 9.04
CA ARG A 224 -0.05 -16.27 9.60
C ARG A 224 1.12 -15.28 9.65
N GLU A 225 1.31 -14.51 8.58
CA GLU A 225 2.42 -13.56 8.44
C GLU A 225 2.02 -12.11 8.80
N GLN A 226 0.93 -11.92 9.57
CA GLN A 226 0.34 -10.60 9.79
C GLN A 226 1.33 -9.61 10.41
N ASN A 227 2.16 -10.07 11.35
CA ASN A 227 3.15 -9.24 12.02
C ASN A 227 4.24 -8.77 11.04
N ALA A 228 4.68 -9.66 10.14
CA ALA A 228 5.63 -9.33 9.07
C ALA A 228 5.04 -8.34 8.06
N TYR A 229 3.80 -8.53 7.64
CA TYR A 229 3.11 -7.59 6.78
C TYR A 229 2.90 -6.23 7.43
N THR A 230 2.57 -6.21 8.73
CA THR A 230 2.40 -4.98 9.49
C THR A 230 3.71 -4.19 9.54
N ALA A 231 4.81 -4.86 9.86
CA ALA A 231 6.14 -4.26 9.89
C ALA A 231 6.58 -3.73 8.51
N PHE A 232 6.43 -4.56 7.48
CA PHE A 232 6.74 -4.20 6.09
C PHE A 232 5.93 -2.98 5.63
N GLY A 233 4.62 -3.01 5.89
CA GLY A 233 3.70 -1.94 5.53
C GLY A 233 4.01 -0.66 6.28
N ALA A 234 4.30 -0.74 7.58
CA ALA A 234 4.63 0.43 8.40
C ALA A 234 5.90 1.13 7.90
N VAL A 235 6.97 0.39 7.62
CA VAL A 235 8.21 0.98 7.08
C VAL A 235 8.00 1.51 5.66
N SER A 236 7.28 0.79 4.81
CA SER A 236 6.97 1.28 3.45
C SER A 236 6.15 2.57 3.46
N LEU A 237 5.19 2.68 4.39
CA LEU A 237 4.44 3.92 4.60
C LEU A 237 5.34 5.03 5.13
N ALA A 238 6.23 4.73 6.08
CA ALA A 238 7.17 5.71 6.63
C ALA A 238 8.10 6.28 5.55
N LEU A 239 8.64 5.43 4.68
CA LEU A 239 9.41 5.86 3.51
C LEU A 239 8.57 6.72 2.55
N GLY A 240 7.30 6.35 2.37
CA GLY A 240 6.34 7.11 1.58
C GLY A 240 6.02 8.51 2.12
N LEU A 241 6.29 8.80 3.39
CA LEU A 241 6.11 10.13 3.99
C LEU A 241 7.22 11.12 3.61
N ILE A 242 8.33 10.65 3.04
CA ILE A 242 9.44 11.52 2.64
C ILE A 242 8.99 12.39 1.45
N PRO A 243 8.95 13.73 1.60
CA PRO A 243 8.53 14.63 0.53
C PRO A 243 9.37 14.44 -0.72
N PHE A 244 8.74 14.58 -1.89
CA PHE A 244 9.36 14.42 -3.22
C PHE A 244 9.89 13.03 -3.55
N ALA A 245 10.12 12.16 -2.57
CA ALA A 245 10.67 10.81 -2.76
C ALA A 245 9.63 9.68 -2.61
N GLY A 246 8.43 9.95 -2.10
CA GLY A 246 7.43 8.92 -1.80
C GLY A 246 7.07 8.00 -2.98
N LEU A 247 7.04 8.53 -4.22
CA LEU A 247 6.80 7.70 -5.41
C LEU A 247 7.97 6.75 -5.68
N ALA A 248 9.21 7.23 -5.54
CA ALA A 248 10.41 6.42 -5.69
C ALA A 248 10.43 5.30 -4.64
N PHE A 249 10.12 5.64 -3.38
CA PHE A 249 10.02 4.65 -2.31
C PHE A 249 8.90 3.63 -2.52
N GLY A 250 7.81 4.00 -3.21
CA GLY A 250 6.79 3.05 -3.64
C GLY A 250 7.32 1.97 -4.60
N PHE A 251 8.29 2.30 -5.46
CA PHE A 251 8.97 1.33 -6.32
C PHE A 251 9.99 0.49 -5.55
N THR A 252 10.79 1.11 -4.68
CA THR A 252 11.79 0.37 -3.90
C THR A 252 11.13 -0.56 -2.88
N SER A 253 9.99 -0.19 -2.29
CA SER A 253 9.19 -1.09 -1.47
C SER A 253 8.68 -2.28 -2.29
N MET A 254 8.27 -2.08 -3.55
CA MET A 254 7.89 -3.21 -4.41
C MET A 254 9.06 -4.16 -4.68
N VAL A 255 10.28 -3.62 -4.88
CA VAL A 255 11.51 -4.41 -4.99
C VAL A 255 11.77 -5.18 -3.69
N GLY A 256 11.61 -4.51 -2.53
CA GLY A 256 11.70 -5.15 -1.22
C GLY A 256 10.71 -6.30 -1.04
N ALA A 257 9.47 -6.12 -1.49
CA ALA A 257 8.45 -7.16 -1.48
C ALA A 257 8.85 -8.37 -2.35
N ALA A 258 9.44 -8.13 -3.52
CA ALA A 258 9.94 -9.21 -4.37
C ALA A 258 11.12 -9.97 -3.74
N LEU A 259 12.03 -9.25 -3.05
CA LEU A 259 13.13 -9.86 -2.31
C LEU A 259 12.61 -10.69 -1.12
N TRP A 260 11.57 -10.22 -0.45
CA TRP A 260 10.89 -10.99 0.59
C TRP A 260 10.25 -12.25 0.03
N ALA A 261 9.51 -12.14 -1.07
CA ALA A 261 8.94 -13.28 -1.78
C ALA A 261 10.00 -14.31 -2.20
N SER A 262 11.13 -13.85 -2.74
CA SER A 262 12.25 -14.75 -3.08
C SER A 262 12.82 -15.47 -1.86
N SER A 263 12.99 -14.77 -0.73
CA SER A 263 13.46 -15.40 0.52
C SER A 263 12.50 -16.48 0.99
N MET A 264 11.19 -16.24 0.90
CA MET A 264 10.17 -17.25 1.23
C MET A 264 10.23 -18.46 0.30
N GLU A 265 10.37 -18.25 -1.01
CA GLU A 265 10.53 -19.36 -1.97
C GLU A 265 11.79 -20.19 -1.72
N ARG A 266 12.91 -19.57 -1.33
CA ARG A 266 14.14 -20.29 -0.96
C ARG A 266 13.95 -21.15 0.28
N GLN A 267 13.23 -20.65 1.28
CA GLN A 267 12.91 -21.39 2.50
C GLN A 267 11.93 -22.53 2.23
N SER A 268 10.90 -22.30 1.41
CA SER A 268 9.93 -23.32 0.97
C SER A 268 10.51 -24.33 -0.02
N GLY A 269 11.58 -24.00 -0.75
CA GLY A 269 12.31 -24.97 -1.58
C GLY A 269 13.23 -25.89 -0.76
N THR A 270 13.60 -25.48 0.46
CA THR A 270 14.48 -26.24 1.37
C THR A 270 13.68 -27.09 2.37
N SER A 271 12.41 -26.78 2.59
CA SER A 271 11.47 -27.55 3.41
C SER A 271 10.44 -28.21 2.49
N VAL A 272 10.29 -29.53 2.58
CA VAL A 272 9.40 -30.35 1.74
C VAL A 272 8.06 -29.66 1.46
N ASP A 273 7.67 -29.64 0.18
CA ASP A 273 6.51 -28.93 -0.36
C ASP A 273 5.18 -29.39 0.26
N PHE A 274 4.71 -28.66 1.27
CA PHE A 274 3.40 -28.88 1.91
C PHE A 274 2.22 -28.58 0.98
N ALA A 275 2.45 -27.97 -0.19
CA ALA A 275 1.40 -27.77 -1.20
C ALA A 275 0.96 -29.08 -1.87
N ASN A 276 1.69 -30.18 -1.66
CA ASN A 276 1.37 -31.50 -2.20
C ASN A 276 0.91 -32.53 -1.15
N ILE A 277 0.55 -32.09 0.07
CA ILE A 277 -0.12 -32.98 1.01
C ILE A 277 -1.58 -33.13 0.56
N LYS A 278 -1.85 -34.23 -0.17
CA LYS A 278 -3.22 -34.72 -0.34
C LYS A 278 -3.82 -34.96 1.06
N PRO A 279 -5.08 -34.58 1.30
CA PRO A 279 -5.76 -34.98 2.53
C PRO A 279 -5.75 -36.51 2.60
N ILE A 280 -5.34 -37.05 3.75
CA ILE A 280 -5.44 -38.47 4.04
C ILE A 280 -6.94 -38.80 4.00
N ASP A 281 -7.34 -39.59 2.99
CA ASP A 281 -8.70 -40.09 2.91
C ASP A 281 -8.87 -41.22 3.93
N GLU A 282 -9.28 -40.86 5.14
CA GLU A 282 -9.65 -41.80 6.22
C GLU A 282 -10.73 -42.82 5.80
N ARG A 283 -11.37 -42.63 4.64
CA ARG A 283 -12.38 -43.55 4.11
C ARG A 283 -11.80 -44.74 3.35
N SER A 284 -10.49 -44.78 3.11
CA SER A 284 -9.82 -45.87 2.37
C SER A 284 -9.32 -47.04 3.24
N GLU A 285 -9.11 -46.84 4.55
CA GLU A 285 -8.71 -47.94 5.45
C GLU A 285 -9.89 -48.73 6.03
N MET A 286 -11.12 -48.21 5.93
CA MET A 286 -12.31 -48.90 6.46
C MET A 286 -12.94 -49.93 5.49
N ARG A 287 -12.32 -50.17 4.32
CA ARG A 287 -12.83 -51.13 3.31
C ARG A 287 -11.99 -52.40 3.15
N VAL A 288 -11.00 -52.63 4.01
CA VAL A 288 -10.16 -53.85 3.95
C VAL A 288 -10.44 -54.80 5.13
N ASN A 289 -11.34 -54.45 6.05
CA ASN A 289 -11.74 -55.31 7.17
C ASN A 289 -13.26 -55.43 7.31
N ILE A 290 -13.96 -55.95 6.29
CA ILE A 290 -15.20 -56.75 6.42
C ILE A 290 -15.24 -57.76 5.27
#